data_AF-A0A6B0ZEU3-F1
#
_entry.id   AF-A0A6B0ZEU3-F1
#
_cell.length_a   1.000
_cell.length_b   1.000
_cell.length_c   1.000
_cell.angle_alpha   90.00
_cell.angle_beta   90.00
_cell.angle_gamma   90.00
#
_symmetry.space_group_name_H-M   'P 1'
#
loop_
_entity.id
_entity.type
_entity.pdbx_description
1 polymer ?
#
loop_
_entity_poly.entity_id
_entity_poly.type
_entity_poly.pdbx_seq_one_letter_code
_entity_poly.pdbx_strand_id
1 'polypeptide(L)'
;MVIDRHASLGQRIVLAARDGGCVHCAAPAEGGEPHHIEWFSRGGATDIDNLALLCERCHHLVHDDGRQLHRDERRHRLRPPHHSQTPPHETAPATAQRNPILQT
;
A
#
# COMPACT_ATOMS: atom_id res chain seq x y z
N MET A 1 -18.49 -18.56 -10.73
CA MET A 1 -17.69 -17.33 -10.90
C MET A 1 -16.24 -17.78 -11.00
N VAL A 2 -15.62 -17.65 -12.17
CA VAL A 2 -14.22 -18.05 -12.36
C VAL A 2 -13.35 -16.91 -11.83
N ILE A 3 -12.51 -17.21 -10.84
CA ILE A 3 -11.60 -16.25 -10.23
C ILE A 3 -10.30 -16.29 -11.06
N ASP A 4 -10.17 -15.40 -12.05
CA ASP A 4 -8.93 -15.23 -12.82
C ASP A 4 -7.94 -14.38 -12.01
N ARG A 5 -6.67 -14.74 -12.01
CA ARG A 5 -5.60 -13.98 -11.36
C ARG A 5 -5.14 -12.79 -12.20
N HIS A 6 -5.40 -12.79 -13.50
CA HIS A 6 -4.88 -11.77 -14.40
C HIS A 6 -5.93 -10.70 -14.70
N ALA A 7 -5.49 -9.44 -14.68
CA ALA A 7 -6.32 -8.33 -15.11
C ALA A 7 -6.62 -8.44 -16.61
N SER A 8 -7.90 -8.32 -16.95
CA SER A 8 -8.37 -8.14 -18.33
C SER A 8 -7.81 -6.86 -18.95
N LEU A 9 -7.89 -6.74 -20.28
CA LEU A 9 -7.48 -5.53 -20.99
C LEU A 9 -8.25 -4.29 -20.51
N GLY A 10 -9.57 -4.41 -20.30
CA GLY A 10 -10.39 -3.32 -19.77
C GLY A 10 -9.93 -2.87 -18.38
N GLN A 11 -9.59 -3.82 -17.50
CA GLN A 11 -9.03 -3.49 -16.19
C GLN A 11 -7.69 -2.77 -16.30
N ARG A 12 -6.79 -3.23 -17.19
CA ARG A 12 -5.50 -2.56 -17.43
C ARG A 12 -5.67 -1.12 -17.90
N ILE A 13 -6.64 -0.85 -18.77
CA ILE A 13 -6.96 0.52 -19.24
C ILE A 13 -7.45 1.40 -18.08
N VAL A 14 -8.39 0.89 -17.28
CA VAL A 14 -8.92 1.62 -16.12
C VAL A 14 -7.80 1.89 -15.10
N LEU A 15 -6.94 0.92 -14.84
CA LEU A 15 -5.79 1.09 -13.94
C LEU A 15 -4.82 2.14 -14.46
N ALA A 16 -4.46 2.11 -15.75
CA ALA A 16 -3.60 3.13 -16.36
C ALA A 16 -4.18 4.54 -16.23
N ALA A 17 -5.49 4.70 -16.45
CA ALA A 17 -6.17 5.99 -16.31
C ALA A 17 -6.28 6.47 -14.86
N ARG A 18 -6.57 5.56 -13.92
CA ARG A 18 -6.73 5.88 -12.50
C ARG A 18 -5.40 6.16 -11.80
N ASP A 19 -4.40 5.33 -12.07
CA ASP A 19 -3.11 5.38 -11.37
C ASP A 19 -2.12 6.32 -12.05
N GLY A 20 -2.29 6.62 -13.35
CA GLY A 20 -1.44 7.52 -14.13
C GLY A 20 -0.01 7.01 -14.34
N GLY A 21 0.29 5.79 -13.89
CA GLY A 21 1.62 5.21 -13.82
C GLY A 21 1.81 4.35 -12.58
N CYS A 22 3.05 3.99 -12.27
CA CYS A 22 3.38 3.30 -11.04
C CYS A 22 2.96 4.13 -9.82
N VAL A 23 2.10 3.57 -8.96
CA VAL A 23 1.55 4.30 -7.81
C VAL A 23 2.60 4.66 -6.75
N HIS A 24 3.77 4.06 -6.81
CA HIS A 24 4.88 4.37 -5.91
C HIS A 24 5.84 5.44 -6.43
N CYS A 25 6.37 5.26 -7.64
CA CYS A 25 7.45 6.09 -8.18
C CYS A 25 7.03 6.96 -9.38
N ALA A 26 5.76 6.89 -9.80
CA ALA A 26 5.22 7.61 -10.94
C ALA A 26 5.90 7.30 -12.30
N ALA A 27 6.60 6.16 -12.42
CA ALA A 27 7.04 5.65 -13.71
C ALA A 27 5.83 5.50 -14.66
N PRO A 28 6.00 5.68 -15.98
CA PRO A 28 4.91 5.60 -16.95
C PRO A 28 4.08 4.32 -16.81
N ALA A 29 2.80 4.40 -17.18
CA ALA A 29 1.91 3.23 -17.16
C ALA A 29 2.34 2.16 -18.20
N GLU A 30 3.09 2.56 -19.22
CA GLU A 30 3.80 1.67 -20.13
C GLU A 30 4.72 0.73 -19.35
N GLY A 31 4.54 -0.58 -19.50
CA GLY A 31 5.30 -1.59 -18.76
C GLY A 31 4.88 -1.71 -17.28
N GLY A 32 3.80 -1.05 -16.87
CA GLY A 32 3.19 -1.25 -15.56
C GLY A 32 2.42 -2.57 -15.48
N GLU A 33 2.55 -3.25 -14.35
CA GLU A 33 1.90 -4.51 -14.04
C GLU A 33 0.85 -4.30 -12.93
N PRO A 34 -0.39 -4.80 -13.11
CA PRO A 34 -1.37 -4.84 -12.04
C PRO A 34 -0.92 -5.76 -10.91
N HIS A 35 -0.84 -5.22 -9.70
CA HIS A 35 -0.54 -5.97 -8.48
C HIS A 35 -1.74 -5.92 -7.53
N HIS A 36 -2.06 -7.05 -6.90
CA HIS A 36 -3.15 -7.13 -5.93
C HIS A 36 -2.80 -6.48 -4.58
N ILE A 37 -3.71 -5.72 -3.98
CA ILE A 37 -3.54 -5.17 -2.63
C ILE A 37 -3.69 -6.30 -1.60
N GLU A 38 -4.83 -6.98 -1.61
CA GLU A 38 -4.99 -8.29 -0.99
C GLU A 38 -4.55 -9.36 -1.99
N TRP A 39 -3.56 -10.14 -1.60
CA TRP A 39 -2.91 -11.11 -2.48
C TRP A 39 -3.90 -12.12 -3.05
N PHE A 40 -3.76 -12.44 -4.34
CA PHE A 40 -4.57 -13.49 -4.97
C PHE A 40 -4.46 -14.84 -4.23
N SER A 41 -3.25 -15.20 -3.78
CA SER A 41 -3.00 -16.43 -3.01
C SER A 41 -3.69 -16.45 -1.63
N ARG A 42 -4.16 -15.30 -1.16
CA ARG A 42 -4.94 -15.13 0.09
C ARG A 42 -6.43 -14.91 -0.17
N GLY A 43 -6.88 -15.09 -1.42
CA GLY A 43 -8.28 -14.94 -1.82
C GLY A 43 -8.65 -13.53 -2.30
N GLY A 44 -7.68 -12.66 -2.52
CA GLY A 44 -7.93 -11.33 -3.10
C GLY A 44 -8.54 -11.41 -4.50
N ALA A 45 -9.57 -10.60 -4.73
CA ALA A 45 -10.28 -10.57 -6.01
C ALA A 45 -9.47 -9.80 -7.08
N THR A 46 -9.66 -10.17 -8.34
CA THR A 46 -9.11 -9.43 -9.49
C THR A 46 -10.15 -8.43 -9.96
N ASP A 47 -10.26 -7.31 -9.26
CA ASP A 47 -11.12 -6.17 -9.60
C ASP A 47 -10.33 -4.86 -9.53
N ILE A 48 -10.96 -3.75 -9.94
CA ILE A 48 -10.27 -2.46 -9.98
C ILE A 48 -9.87 -2.01 -8.58
N ASP A 49 -10.69 -2.24 -7.57
CA ASP A 49 -10.46 -1.72 -6.23
C ASP A 49 -9.34 -2.47 -5.49
N ASN A 50 -9.12 -3.74 -5.84
CA ASN A 50 -8.05 -4.57 -5.28
C ASN A 50 -6.77 -4.60 -6.13
N LEU A 51 -6.72 -3.96 -7.30
CA LEU A 51 -5.51 -3.88 -8.12
C LEU A 51 -4.90 -2.48 -8.08
N ALA A 52 -3.58 -2.37 -8.19
CA ALA A 52 -2.89 -1.11 -8.49
C ALA A 52 -1.71 -1.33 -9.44
N LEU A 53 -1.38 -0.31 -10.24
CA LEU A 53 -0.31 -0.39 -11.22
C LEU A 53 1.07 -0.17 -10.56
N LEU A 54 2.00 -1.11 -10.75
CA LEU A 54 3.40 -0.99 -10.33
C LEU A 54 4.32 -1.21 -11.53
N CYS A 55 5.43 -0.48 -11.62
CA CYS A 55 6.49 -0.86 -12.54
C CYS A 55 7.23 -2.09 -12.00
N GLU A 56 7.86 -2.86 -12.88
CA GLU A 56 8.62 -4.10 -12.55
C GLU A 56 9.47 -3.96 -11.27
N ARG A 57 10.30 -2.89 -11.19
CA ARG A 57 11.12 -2.64 -10.00
C ARG A 57 10.29 -2.53 -8.72
N CYS A 58 9.20 -1.77 -8.74
CA CYS A 58 8.36 -1.58 -7.55
C CYS A 58 7.48 -2.80 -7.25
N HIS A 59 7.17 -3.59 -8.27
CA HIS A 59 6.48 -4.87 -8.15
C HIS A 59 7.36 -5.87 -7.37
N HIS A 60 8.64 -5.99 -7.72
CA HIS A 60 9.61 -6.80 -6.96
C HIS A 60 9.82 -6.32 -5.52
N LEU A 61 9.78 -5.01 -5.24
CA LEU A 61 9.83 -4.52 -3.85
C LEU A 61 8.70 -5.10 -2.97
N VAL A 62 7.55 -5.42 -3.56
CA VAL A 62 6.42 -6.01 -2.83
C VAL A 62 6.61 -7.52 -2.65
N HIS A 63 7.08 -8.22 -3.69
CA HIS A 63 7.31 -9.66 -3.65
C HIS A 63 8.54 -10.06 -2.82
N ASP A 64 9.64 -9.32 -2.93
CA ASP A 64 10.95 -9.73 -2.43
C ASP A 64 11.34 -8.99 -1.14
N ASP A 65 11.10 -7.67 -1.08
CA ASP A 65 11.47 -6.83 0.06
C ASP A 65 10.34 -6.68 1.10
N GLY A 66 9.20 -7.34 0.87
CA GLY A 66 8.05 -7.36 1.78
C GLY A 66 7.35 -6.00 1.95
N ARG A 67 7.55 -5.05 1.02
CA ARG A 67 6.80 -3.78 1.05
C ARG A 67 5.31 -4.06 0.88
N GLN A 68 4.48 -3.24 1.52
CA GLN A 68 3.03 -3.43 1.49
C GLN A 68 2.36 -2.37 0.63
N LEU A 69 1.68 -2.82 -0.42
CA LEU A 69 0.74 -1.99 -1.13
C LEU A 69 -0.51 -1.79 -0.28
N HIS A 70 -0.91 -0.54 -0.09
CA HIS A 70 -2.14 -0.18 0.62
C HIS A 70 -2.82 0.99 -0.10
N ARG A 71 -4.14 1.09 0.08
CA ARG A 71 -4.95 2.20 -0.39
C ARG A 71 -5.30 3.09 0.81
N ASP A 72 -4.92 4.36 0.74
CA ASP A 72 -5.22 5.36 1.76
C ASP A 72 -6.13 6.45 1.16
N GLU A 73 -7.34 6.59 1.69
CA GLU A 73 -8.47 7.47 1.31
C GLU A 73 -8.75 7.65 -0.20
N ARG A 74 -7.77 8.03 -1.01
CA ARG A 74 -7.82 8.16 -2.48
C ARG A 74 -6.54 7.77 -3.23
N ARG A 75 -5.49 7.30 -2.57
CA ARG A 75 -4.18 7.04 -3.20
C ARG A 75 -3.59 5.70 -2.78
N HIS A 76 -3.04 4.97 -3.74
CA HIS A 76 -2.25 3.78 -3.47
C HIS A 76 -0.82 4.16 -3.09
N ARG A 77 -0.23 3.49 -2.10
CA ARG A 77 1.17 3.68 -1.71
C ARG A 77 1.82 2.37 -1.28
N LEU A 78 3.14 2.29 -1.41
CA LEU A 78 3.95 1.25 -0.78
C LEU A 78 4.40 1.70 0.61
N ARG A 79 4.08 0.90 1.63
CA ARG A 79 4.60 1.01 3.00
C ARG A 79 5.91 0.20 3.12
N PRO A 80 6.81 0.59 4.03
CA PRO A 80 7.92 -0.26 4.45
C PRO A 80 7.42 -1.65 4.90
N PRO A 81 8.27 -2.69 4.86
CA PRO A 81 7.89 -3.99 5.39
C PRO A 81 7.49 -3.92 6.87
N HIS A 82 6.58 -4.80 7.31
CA HIS A 82 5.97 -4.75 8.65
C HIS A 82 7.00 -4.62 9.78
N HIS A 83 8.11 -5.37 9.72
CA HIS A 83 9.15 -5.35 10.75
C HIS A 83 9.94 -4.03 10.81
N SER A 84 9.80 -3.16 9.81
CA SER A 84 10.45 -1.84 9.76
C SER A 84 9.46 -0.70 10.04
N GLN A 85 8.17 -1.01 10.23
CA GLN A 85 7.18 -0.02 10.62
C GLN A 85 7.24 0.15 12.15
N THR A 86 7.58 1.34 12.63
CA THR A 86 7.34 1.70 14.03
C THR A 86 5.82 1.73 14.23
N PRO A 87 5.25 1.04 15.25
CA PRO A 87 3.83 1.17 15.52
C PRO A 87 3.47 2.65 15.71
N PRO A 88 2.26 3.08 15.32
CA PRO A 88 1.82 4.44 15.62
C PRO A 88 2.06 4.68 17.10
N HIS A 89 2.94 5.62 17.45
CA HIS A 89 3.21 5.96 18.82
C HIS A 89 1.86 6.42 19.39
N GLU A 90 1.22 5.59 20.22
CA GLU A 90 0.15 6.03 21.10
C GLU A 90 0.72 7.27 21.77
N THR A 91 0.17 8.44 21.48
CA THR A 91 0.53 9.68 22.16
C THR A 91 0.40 9.41 23.65
N ALA A 92 1.54 9.20 24.32
CA ALA A 92 1.56 9.13 25.77
C ALA A 92 0.88 10.40 26.27
N PRO A 93 -0.10 10.31 27.20
CA PRO A 93 -0.78 11.50 27.66
C PRO A 93 0.28 12.45 28.23
N ALA A 94 0.23 13.71 27.81
CA ALA A 94 1.03 14.76 28.39
C ALA A 94 0.72 14.79 29.89
N THR A 95 1.61 14.21 30.72
CA THR A 95 1.53 14.34 32.17
C THR A 95 1.89 15.78 32.53
N ALA A 96 0.91 16.67 32.34
CA ALA A 96 0.82 17.87 33.14
C ALA A 96 0.60 17.43 34.59
N GLN A 97 1.55 17.76 35.47
CA GLN A 97 1.29 18.72 36.53
C GLN A 97 2.55 18.81 37.41
N ARG A 98 3.24 19.95 37.31
CA ARG A 98 4.14 20.43 38.36
C ARG A 98 3.31 20.60 39.64
N ASN A 99 3.80 20.14 40.78
CA ASN A 99 3.46 20.78 42.06
C ASN A 99 4.62 20.75 43.06
N PRO A 100 4.86 21.85 43.81
CA PRO A 100 6.05 22.04 44.64
C PRO A 100 5.81 21.83 46.16
N ILE A 101 6.94 21.71 46.89
CA ILE A 101 7.24 21.96 48.33
C ILE A 101 6.76 20.99 49.45
N LEU A 102 7.65 20.91 50.46
CA LEU A 102 7.68 20.27 51.80
C LEU A 102 8.14 18.79 51.81
N GLN A 103 9.14 18.39 52.59
CA GLN A 103 9.24 18.57 54.05
C GLN A 103 10.69 18.65 54.58
N THR A 104 10.83 19.51 55.60
CA THR A 104 11.71 19.52 56.81
C THR A 104 13.17 19.09 56.74
#